data_AF-A0A1F8MF67-F1
#
_entry.id   AF-A0A1F8MF67-F1
#
_cell.length_a   1.000
_cell.length_b   1.000
_cell.length_c   1.000
_cell.angle_alpha   90.00
_cell.angle_beta   90.00
_cell.angle_gamma   90.00
#
_symmetry.space_group_name_H-M   'P 1'
#
loop_
_entity.id
_entity.type
_entity.pdbx_description
1 polymer ?
#
loop_
_entity_poly.entity_id
_entity_poly.type
_entity_poly.pdbx_seq_one_letter_code
_entity_poly.pdbx_strand_id
1 'polypeptide(L)'
;MTKKLLSICLVSIVLIALFIPSCTGTPTTGTIEVKATLDGSPWTGAVSYKLSPASGSDINGTSVAANFTVAASNWTCAYVSGGPGIFVSITPSPTQEVVAGGTKTFTLNFVTPVQVDAYVTFLTWTHNGVPIPPQLPGQILWLNPGDWIDAEYSEHVSGEDEGTVVSVHQTSWIKVHNTGMEGSGQGELMTLHVVNSPDAVKMNPPAESKANQHCTVDGDPVDECTQIELPVCVTKTLDMEVDWELKICTNYTKTINWIGYPSPLDILFDLTGAVPWQTITLVTWGCIEVGQGFEDTDPDNDCCLESHLLTIGLLPPP
;
A
#
# COMPACT_ATOMS: atom_id res chain seq x y z
N MET A 1 -89.00 -77.05 -28.98
CA MET A 1 -88.57 -76.94 -27.58
C MET A 1 -87.62 -75.75 -27.45
N THR A 2 -87.83 -74.99 -26.40
CA THR A 2 -87.46 -73.60 -26.12
C THR A 2 -86.08 -73.40 -25.49
N LYS A 3 -85.49 -72.20 -25.73
CA LYS A 3 -84.59 -71.40 -24.85
C LYS A 3 -83.13 -71.90 -24.73
N LYS A 4 -82.07 -71.09 -24.64
CA LYS A 4 -81.84 -69.63 -24.57
C LYS A 4 -80.32 -69.43 -24.76
N LEU A 5 -79.87 -68.53 -25.66
CA LEU A 5 -78.53 -67.94 -25.59
C LEU A 5 -78.63 -66.63 -24.80
N LEU A 6 -77.82 -66.47 -23.75
CA LEU A 6 -77.68 -65.24 -22.99
C LEU A 6 -76.49 -64.44 -23.56
N SER A 7 -76.79 -63.20 -23.93
CA SER A 7 -75.88 -62.17 -24.43
C SER A 7 -75.07 -61.58 -23.27
N ILE A 8 -73.74 -61.48 -23.43
CA ILE A 8 -72.84 -60.73 -22.54
C ILE A 8 -72.46 -59.44 -23.28
N CYS A 9 -72.89 -58.30 -22.73
CA CYS A 9 -72.55 -56.96 -23.21
C CYS A 9 -71.23 -56.48 -22.60
N LEU A 10 -70.42 -55.91 -23.49
CA LEU A 10 -69.25 -55.07 -23.29
C LEU A 10 -69.55 -53.89 -22.35
N VAL A 11 -68.66 -53.62 -21.38
CA VAL A 11 -68.41 -52.26 -20.86
C VAL A 11 -66.91 -52.13 -20.59
N SER A 12 -66.19 -51.53 -21.54
CA SER A 12 -64.83 -51.04 -21.35
C SER A 12 -64.90 -49.53 -21.12
N ILE A 13 -64.74 -49.10 -19.87
CA ILE A 13 -64.60 -47.69 -19.49
C ILE A 13 -63.15 -47.29 -19.80
N VAL A 14 -62.98 -46.43 -20.79
CA VAL A 14 -61.72 -45.78 -21.13
C VAL A 14 -61.54 -44.60 -20.17
N LEU A 15 -60.61 -44.72 -19.21
CA LEU A 15 -60.07 -43.57 -18.47
C LEU A 15 -59.11 -42.83 -19.41
N ILE A 16 -59.56 -41.74 -20.01
CA ILE A 16 -58.68 -40.77 -20.67
C ILE A 16 -58.17 -39.83 -19.57
N ALA A 17 -56.97 -40.09 -19.07
CA ALA A 17 -56.22 -39.10 -18.31
C ALA A 17 -55.80 -37.99 -19.30
N LEU A 18 -56.47 -36.85 -19.22
CA LEU A 18 -56.07 -35.61 -19.89
C LEU A 18 -54.67 -35.21 -19.38
N PHE A 19 -53.63 -35.54 -20.15
CA PHE A 19 -52.36 -34.83 -20.10
C PHE A 19 -52.61 -33.42 -20.61
N ILE A 20 -52.89 -32.49 -19.69
CA ILE A 20 -52.84 -31.06 -19.99
C ILE A 20 -51.35 -30.73 -20.05
N PRO A 21 -50.77 -30.37 -21.21
CA PRO A 21 -49.42 -29.84 -21.26
C PRO A 21 -49.52 -28.47 -20.61
N SER A 22 -49.15 -28.36 -19.34
CA SER A 22 -49.02 -27.05 -18.70
C SER A 22 -47.92 -26.31 -19.43
N CYS A 23 -48.28 -25.37 -20.32
CA CYS A 23 -47.41 -24.34 -20.85
C CYS A 23 -46.99 -23.41 -19.70
N THR A 24 -46.13 -23.91 -18.83
CA THR A 24 -45.34 -23.06 -17.93
C THR A 24 -44.24 -22.50 -18.82
N GLY A 25 -44.26 -21.18 -19.05
CA GLY A 25 -43.24 -20.51 -19.86
C GLY A 25 -41.86 -20.84 -19.30
N THR A 26 -40.92 -21.21 -20.18
CA THR A 26 -39.52 -21.43 -19.79
C THR A 26 -39.04 -20.18 -19.06
N PRO A 27 -38.48 -20.30 -17.84
CA PRO A 27 -37.97 -19.13 -17.13
C PRO A 27 -36.95 -18.42 -18.02
N THR A 28 -36.96 -17.09 -18.02
CA THR A 28 -35.98 -16.26 -18.74
C THR A 28 -34.99 -15.61 -17.78
N THR A 29 -35.25 -15.71 -16.47
CA THR A 29 -34.47 -15.12 -15.39
C THR A 29 -33.93 -16.19 -14.47
N GLY A 30 -32.79 -15.92 -13.85
CA GLY A 30 -32.26 -16.67 -12.72
C GLY A 30 -32.14 -15.78 -11.48
N THR A 31 -31.53 -16.33 -10.43
CA THR A 31 -31.29 -15.63 -9.17
C THR A 31 -29.78 -15.54 -8.91
N ILE A 32 -29.32 -14.35 -8.52
CA ILE A 32 -28.01 -14.16 -7.91
C ILE A 32 -28.21 -13.97 -6.41
N GLU A 33 -27.48 -14.75 -5.60
CA GLU A 33 -27.28 -14.49 -4.18
C GLU A 33 -25.88 -13.90 -3.98
N VAL A 34 -25.78 -12.83 -3.20
CA VAL A 34 -24.49 -12.29 -2.75
C VAL A 34 -24.39 -12.47 -1.25
N LYS A 35 -23.32 -13.14 -0.82
CA LYS A 35 -23.00 -13.45 0.57
C LYS A 35 -21.61 -12.93 0.90
N ALA A 36 -21.28 -12.89 2.19
CA ALA A 36 -19.91 -12.69 2.62
C ALA A 36 -19.53 -13.62 3.76
N THR A 37 -18.23 -13.78 3.95
CA THR A 37 -17.64 -14.48 5.09
C THR A 37 -16.53 -13.63 5.72
N LEU A 38 -16.37 -13.74 7.04
CA LEU A 38 -15.18 -13.28 7.76
C LEU A 38 -14.49 -14.53 8.33
N ASP A 39 -13.22 -14.76 7.98
CA ASP A 39 -12.45 -15.93 8.41
C ASP A 39 -13.19 -17.26 8.13
N GLY A 40 -13.85 -17.31 6.97
CA GLY A 40 -14.68 -18.45 6.54
C GLY A 40 -16.06 -18.55 7.21
N SER A 41 -16.34 -17.77 8.26
CA SER A 41 -17.64 -17.74 8.94
C SER A 41 -18.62 -16.83 8.20
N PRO A 42 -19.90 -17.23 8.01
CA PRO A 42 -20.89 -16.38 7.35
C PRO A 42 -21.06 -15.02 8.03
N TRP A 43 -21.12 -13.95 7.24
CA TRP A 43 -21.30 -12.60 7.72
C TRP A 43 -22.39 -11.85 6.96
N THR A 44 -23.06 -10.93 7.66
CA THR A 44 -24.07 -10.02 7.10
C THR A 44 -23.85 -8.60 7.59
N GLY A 45 -24.00 -7.62 6.72
CA GLY A 45 -23.81 -6.22 7.05
C GLY A 45 -23.55 -5.36 5.82
N ALA A 46 -23.06 -4.14 6.05
CA ALA A 46 -22.79 -3.15 5.00
C ALA A 46 -21.54 -3.53 4.18
N VAL A 47 -21.71 -3.65 2.87
CA VAL A 47 -20.63 -3.89 1.91
C VAL A 47 -21.06 -3.37 0.56
N SER A 48 -20.20 -2.59 -0.09
CA SER A 48 -20.42 -2.09 -1.44
C SER A 48 -19.84 -3.06 -2.46
N TYR A 49 -20.65 -3.46 -3.43
CA TYR A 49 -20.24 -4.30 -4.55
C TYR A 49 -21.05 -3.96 -5.79
N LYS A 50 -20.54 -4.40 -6.94
CA LYS A 50 -21.14 -4.19 -8.25
C LYS A 50 -21.32 -5.52 -8.96
N LEU A 51 -22.51 -5.75 -9.51
CA LEU A 51 -22.84 -6.87 -10.38
C LEU A 51 -23.01 -6.35 -11.82
N SER A 52 -22.14 -6.78 -12.72
CA SER A 52 -22.14 -6.37 -14.13
C SER A 52 -22.55 -7.54 -15.02
N PRO A 53 -23.62 -7.43 -15.82
CA PRO A 53 -23.95 -8.45 -16.81
C PRO A 53 -23.06 -8.32 -18.04
N ALA A 54 -22.96 -9.40 -18.84
CA ALA A 54 -22.32 -9.34 -20.16
C ALA A 54 -23.03 -8.37 -21.13
N SER A 55 -24.34 -8.15 -20.92
CA SER A 55 -25.14 -7.16 -21.65
C SER A 55 -26.24 -6.62 -20.75
N GLY A 56 -26.40 -5.30 -20.70
CA GLY A 56 -27.43 -4.65 -19.89
C GLY A 56 -26.84 -3.58 -18.97
N SER A 57 -27.50 -3.32 -17.86
CA SER A 57 -27.09 -2.33 -16.86
C SER A 57 -26.60 -3.01 -15.59
N ASP A 58 -25.60 -2.39 -14.95
CA ASP A 58 -25.04 -2.85 -13.70
C ASP A 58 -26.03 -2.71 -12.53
N ILE A 59 -25.85 -3.55 -11.51
CA ILE A 59 -26.58 -3.48 -10.25
C ILE A 59 -25.57 -3.20 -9.14
N ASN A 60 -25.81 -2.17 -8.34
CA ASN A 60 -25.00 -1.86 -7.17
C ASN A 60 -25.67 -2.43 -5.91
N GLY A 61 -24.89 -3.13 -5.09
CA GLY A 61 -25.31 -3.59 -3.77
C GLY A 61 -24.59 -2.82 -2.67
N THR A 62 -25.26 -2.66 -1.52
CA THR A 62 -24.74 -1.93 -0.36
C THR A 62 -24.73 -2.76 0.93
N SER A 63 -25.21 -4.01 0.87
CA SER A 63 -25.20 -4.94 2.00
C SER A 63 -25.32 -6.40 1.55
N VAL A 64 -24.94 -7.32 2.44
CA VAL A 64 -25.14 -8.77 2.31
C VAL A 64 -25.82 -9.34 3.56
N ALA A 65 -26.58 -10.43 3.49
CA ALA A 65 -26.91 -11.19 2.29
C ALA A 65 -27.97 -10.48 1.42
N ALA A 66 -27.84 -10.58 0.09
CA ALA A 66 -28.77 -9.98 -0.86
C ALA A 66 -29.11 -10.94 -2.00
N ASN A 67 -30.30 -10.79 -2.58
CA ASN A 67 -30.78 -11.60 -3.69
C ASN A 67 -31.28 -10.70 -4.82
N PHE A 68 -30.96 -11.07 -6.05
CA PHE A 68 -31.36 -10.34 -7.26
C PHE A 68 -31.95 -11.30 -8.28
N THR A 69 -33.09 -10.94 -8.85
CA THR A 69 -33.63 -11.61 -10.04
C THR A 69 -33.03 -10.95 -11.27
N VAL A 70 -32.33 -11.74 -12.08
CA VAL A 70 -31.54 -11.24 -13.21
C VAL A 70 -31.78 -12.06 -14.47
N ALA A 71 -31.48 -11.48 -15.64
CA ALA A 71 -31.49 -12.22 -16.89
C ALA A 71 -30.44 -13.34 -16.87
N ALA A 72 -30.77 -14.46 -17.51
CA ALA A 72 -29.81 -15.54 -17.73
C ALA A 72 -28.66 -15.05 -18.64
N SER A 73 -27.45 -14.95 -18.08
CA SER A 73 -26.25 -14.43 -18.76
C SER A 73 -25.01 -14.67 -17.88
N ASN A 74 -23.83 -14.30 -18.38
CA ASN A 74 -22.65 -14.17 -17.54
C ASN A 74 -22.74 -12.89 -16.70
N TRP A 75 -22.50 -13.03 -15.41
CA TRP A 75 -22.47 -11.94 -14.44
C TRP A 75 -21.11 -11.90 -13.74
N THR A 76 -20.57 -10.70 -13.61
CA THR A 76 -19.33 -10.43 -12.87
C THR A 76 -19.65 -9.64 -11.61
N CYS A 77 -19.24 -10.17 -10.46
CA CYS A 77 -19.25 -9.47 -9.18
C CYS A 77 -17.89 -8.81 -8.95
N ALA A 78 -17.90 -7.56 -8.50
CA ALA A 78 -16.71 -6.82 -8.08
C ALA A 78 -16.98 -6.19 -6.70
N TYR A 79 -16.08 -6.43 -5.75
CA TYR A 79 -16.05 -5.70 -4.50
C TYR A 79 -15.66 -4.23 -4.75
N VAL A 80 -16.26 -3.31 -3.98
CA VAL A 80 -15.98 -1.87 -4.07
C VAL A 80 -15.42 -1.35 -2.75
N SER A 81 -16.12 -1.56 -1.62
CA SER A 81 -15.69 -1.09 -0.29
C SER A 81 -16.49 -1.69 0.86
N GLY A 82 -16.04 -1.50 2.10
CA GLY A 82 -16.71 -1.94 3.33
C GLY A 82 -16.53 -3.43 3.64
N GLY A 83 -17.46 -4.01 4.38
CA GLY A 83 -17.37 -5.40 4.83
C GLY A 83 -16.72 -5.55 6.22
N PRO A 84 -16.56 -6.80 6.68
CA PRO A 84 -16.13 -7.12 8.05
C PRO A 84 -14.62 -7.13 8.28
N GLY A 85 -13.81 -6.85 7.27
CA GLY A 85 -12.36 -6.99 7.36
C GLY A 85 -11.70 -6.73 6.00
N ILE A 86 -10.58 -7.38 5.75
CA ILE A 86 -9.82 -7.23 4.50
C ILE A 86 -10.42 -8.13 3.44
N PHE A 87 -10.84 -7.55 2.32
CA PHE A 87 -11.34 -8.31 1.18
C PHE A 87 -10.22 -9.13 0.53
N VAL A 88 -10.44 -10.44 0.38
CA VAL A 88 -9.46 -11.37 -0.19
C VAL A 88 -9.86 -11.82 -1.59
N SER A 89 -11.12 -12.25 -1.77
CA SER A 89 -11.55 -12.87 -3.03
C SER A 89 -13.07 -13.02 -3.15
N ILE A 90 -13.51 -13.44 -4.35
CA ILE A 90 -14.89 -13.88 -4.60
C ILE A 90 -14.89 -15.36 -5.00
N THR A 91 -15.65 -16.18 -4.30
CA THR A 91 -15.79 -17.62 -4.59
C THR A 91 -17.19 -17.98 -5.10
N PRO A 92 -17.32 -19.03 -5.95
CA PRO A 92 -16.23 -19.82 -6.55
C PRO A 92 -15.45 -19.09 -7.67
N SER A 93 -15.99 -18.01 -8.21
CA SER A 93 -15.35 -17.15 -9.21
C SER A 93 -16.03 -15.77 -9.21
N PRO A 94 -15.29 -14.67 -9.49
CA PRO A 94 -15.88 -13.35 -9.65
C PRO A 94 -16.81 -13.27 -10.87
N THR A 95 -16.67 -14.15 -11.87
CA THR A 95 -17.58 -14.24 -13.03
C THR A 95 -18.24 -15.61 -13.07
N GLN A 96 -19.57 -15.64 -13.17
CA GLN A 96 -20.35 -16.87 -13.22
C GLN A 96 -21.51 -16.78 -14.22
N GLU A 97 -21.83 -17.89 -14.87
CA GLU A 97 -22.99 -18.01 -15.76
C GLU A 97 -24.27 -18.25 -14.94
N VAL A 98 -25.23 -17.33 -15.02
CA VAL A 98 -26.57 -17.49 -14.45
C VAL A 98 -27.47 -18.09 -15.51
N VAL A 99 -28.03 -19.26 -15.24
CA VAL A 99 -29.00 -19.92 -16.12
C VAL A 99 -30.43 -19.62 -15.68
N ALA A 100 -31.36 -19.66 -16.64
CA ALA A 100 -32.78 -19.52 -16.39
C ALA A 100 -33.30 -20.50 -15.32
N GLY A 101 -34.01 -19.98 -14.32
CA GLY A 101 -34.53 -20.75 -13.18
C GLY A 101 -33.47 -21.25 -12.20
N GLY A 102 -32.18 -21.02 -12.47
CA GLY A 102 -31.08 -21.39 -11.61
C GLY A 102 -30.72 -20.30 -10.59
N THR A 103 -29.98 -20.70 -9.57
CA THR A 103 -29.39 -19.79 -8.58
C THR A 103 -27.87 -19.86 -8.66
N LYS A 104 -27.21 -18.70 -8.66
CA LYS A 104 -25.75 -18.58 -8.48
C LYS A 104 -25.44 -17.77 -7.24
N THR A 105 -24.36 -18.13 -6.56
CA THR A 105 -23.91 -17.46 -5.35
C THR A 105 -22.53 -16.86 -5.59
N PHE A 106 -22.38 -15.57 -5.31
CA PHE A 106 -21.08 -14.93 -5.14
C PHE A 106 -20.84 -14.77 -3.64
N THR A 107 -19.75 -15.34 -3.13
CA THR A 107 -19.33 -15.15 -1.74
C THR A 107 -18.12 -14.24 -1.71
N LEU A 108 -18.27 -13.05 -1.13
CA LEU A 108 -17.19 -12.11 -0.84
C LEU A 108 -16.44 -12.60 0.42
N ASN A 109 -15.19 -13.01 0.27
CA ASN A 109 -14.41 -13.56 1.38
C ASN A 109 -13.54 -12.47 1.99
N PHE A 110 -13.66 -12.31 3.31
CA PHE A 110 -12.87 -11.38 4.11
C PHE A 110 -12.09 -12.13 5.18
N VAL A 111 -11.00 -11.50 5.63
CA VAL A 111 -10.20 -11.96 6.77
C VAL A 111 -10.01 -10.85 7.79
N THR A 112 -9.85 -11.23 9.05
CA THR A 112 -9.48 -10.28 10.11
C THR A 112 -8.04 -9.80 9.88
N PRO A 113 -7.76 -8.48 9.94
CA PRO A 113 -6.39 -7.98 9.85
C PRO A 113 -5.54 -8.48 11.01
N VAL A 114 -4.26 -8.75 10.74
CA VAL A 114 -3.29 -9.09 11.79
C VAL A 114 -2.93 -7.79 12.52
N GLN A 115 -3.12 -7.78 13.84
CA GLN A 115 -2.80 -6.62 14.68
C GLN A 115 -1.29 -6.52 14.86
N VAL A 116 -0.72 -5.37 14.55
CA VAL A 116 0.70 -5.05 14.67
C VAL A 116 0.87 -3.62 15.19
N ASP A 117 2.10 -3.25 15.51
CA ASP A 117 2.46 -1.90 15.94
C ASP A 117 3.82 -1.55 15.31
N ALA A 118 3.85 -0.58 14.41
CA ALA A 118 5.07 -0.22 13.69
C ALA A 118 5.59 1.14 14.15
N TYR A 119 6.82 1.18 14.67
CA TYR A 119 7.41 2.44 15.12
C TYR A 119 8.76 2.70 14.47
N VAL A 120 9.08 3.98 14.33
CA VAL A 120 10.36 4.49 13.87
C VAL A 120 10.92 5.51 14.85
N THR A 121 12.24 5.55 15.00
CA THR A 121 12.92 6.53 15.86
C THR A 121 14.22 6.96 15.22
N PHE A 122 14.43 8.27 15.07
CA PHE A 122 15.73 8.81 14.68
C PHE A 122 16.79 8.48 15.73
N LEU A 123 17.93 7.93 15.29
CA LEU A 123 19.04 7.58 16.15
C LEU A 123 20.13 8.66 16.13
N THR A 124 20.74 8.88 14.97
CA THR A 124 21.90 9.77 14.85
C THR A 124 22.11 10.21 13.41
N TRP A 125 22.78 11.35 13.25
CA TRP A 125 23.49 11.67 12.03
C TRP A 125 24.81 10.91 11.99
N THR A 126 25.33 10.64 10.80
CA THR A 126 26.68 10.11 10.61
C THR A 126 27.40 10.87 9.48
N HIS A 127 28.73 10.86 9.55
CA HIS A 127 29.64 11.35 8.51
C HIS A 127 30.45 10.16 8.02
N ASN A 128 30.26 9.78 6.76
CA ASN A 128 30.89 8.59 6.18
C ASN A 128 30.65 7.31 7.02
N GLY A 129 29.42 7.12 7.52
CA GLY A 129 29.05 6.02 8.40
C GLY A 129 29.56 6.13 9.85
N VAL A 130 30.22 7.23 10.24
CA VAL A 130 30.68 7.47 11.62
C VAL A 130 29.71 8.38 12.35
N PRO A 131 29.13 7.98 13.50
CA PRO A 131 28.17 8.80 14.23
C PRO A 131 28.69 10.21 14.58
N ILE A 132 27.86 11.22 14.30
CA ILE A 132 28.10 12.62 14.65
C ILE A 132 27.41 12.89 15.99
N PRO A 133 28.14 13.29 17.05
CA PRO A 133 27.50 13.68 18.30
C PRO A 133 26.66 14.96 18.08
N PRO A 134 25.61 15.20 18.89
CA PRO A 134 24.80 16.41 18.78
C PRO A 134 25.67 17.68 18.82
N GLN A 135 25.52 18.52 17.80
CA GLN A 135 26.31 19.74 17.65
C GLN A 135 25.91 20.78 18.69
N LEU A 136 26.90 21.51 19.19
CA LEU A 136 26.66 22.73 19.95
C LEU A 136 26.26 23.89 19.01
N PRO A 137 25.51 24.90 19.48
CA PRO A 137 25.18 26.06 18.66
C PRO A 137 26.42 26.70 18.01
N GLY A 138 26.40 26.85 16.69
CA GLY A 138 27.50 27.43 15.90
C GLY A 138 28.60 26.45 15.50
N GLN A 139 28.52 25.18 15.87
CA GLN A 139 29.44 24.16 15.37
C GLN A 139 29.10 23.81 13.93
N ILE A 140 30.13 23.75 13.08
CA ILE A 140 30.02 23.38 11.67
C ILE A 140 30.85 22.11 11.43
N LEU A 141 30.25 21.11 10.80
CA LEU A 141 30.97 19.95 10.28
C LEU A 141 31.42 20.26 8.85
N TRP A 142 32.73 20.38 8.65
CA TRP A 142 33.32 20.69 7.35
C TRP A 142 33.52 19.41 6.52
N LEU A 143 32.93 19.38 5.32
CA LEU A 143 33.00 18.27 4.37
C LEU A 143 34.07 18.53 3.31
N ASN A 144 34.85 17.50 3.01
CA ASN A 144 35.73 17.46 1.85
C ASN A 144 35.01 16.82 0.66
N PRO A 145 35.48 17.07 -0.57
CA PRO A 145 35.05 16.29 -1.72
C PRO A 145 35.20 14.78 -1.52
N GLY A 146 34.12 14.03 -1.80
CA GLY A 146 33.97 12.61 -1.56
C GLY A 146 33.34 12.24 -0.22
N ASP A 147 33.08 13.20 0.67
CA ASP A 147 32.36 12.97 1.92
C ASP A 147 30.84 12.91 1.69
N TRP A 148 30.14 12.27 2.62
CA TRP A 148 28.68 12.21 2.64
C TRP A 148 28.11 12.19 4.07
N ILE A 149 26.84 12.58 4.17
CA ILE A 149 26.07 12.65 5.41
C ILE A 149 24.94 11.62 5.36
N ASP A 150 24.89 10.77 6.38
CA ASP A 150 23.85 9.77 6.56
C ASP A 150 23.00 10.07 7.80
N ALA A 151 21.80 9.50 7.83
CA ALA A 151 20.97 9.42 9.02
C ALA A 151 20.63 7.96 9.33
N GLU A 152 20.67 7.60 10.61
CA GLU A 152 20.26 6.29 11.09
C GLU A 152 18.95 6.36 11.86
N TYR A 153 18.11 5.36 11.64
CA TYR A 153 16.81 5.19 12.29
C TYR A 153 16.71 3.79 12.88
N SER A 154 16.10 3.67 14.05
CA SER A 154 15.63 2.39 14.58
C SER A 154 14.21 2.17 14.10
N GLU A 155 13.93 0.96 13.63
CA GLU A 155 12.62 0.57 13.15
C GLU A 155 12.26 -0.81 13.67
N HIS A 156 10.97 -1.01 13.90
CA HIS A 156 10.46 -2.24 14.46
C HIS A 156 8.98 -2.39 14.13
N VAL A 157 8.54 -3.63 13.97
CA VAL A 157 7.12 -3.99 13.91
C VAL A 157 6.84 -5.03 14.98
N SER A 158 6.06 -4.67 15.99
CA SER A 158 5.59 -5.56 17.05
C SER A 158 4.32 -6.29 16.64
N GLY A 159 4.09 -7.48 17.18
CA GLY A 159 2.93 -8.32 16.89
C GLY A 159 3.02 -9.70 17.52
N GLU A 160 1.91 -10.45 17.55
CA GLU A 160 1.87 -11.78 18.20
C GLU A 160 2.62 -12.86 17.40
N ASP A 161 2.64 -12.76 16.08
CA ASP A 161 3.17 -13.78 15.18
C ASP A 161 4.63 -13.50 14.77
N GLU A 162 5.57 -13.64 15.72
CA GLU A 162 7.02 -13.42 15.52
C GLU A 162 7.55 -14.07 14.23
N GLY A 163 8.33 -13.29 13.46
CA GLY A 163 8.95 -13.74 12.21
C GLY A 163 8.01 -13.73 10.99
N THR A 164 6.72 -13.44 11.17
CA THR A 164 5.81 -13.15 10.05
C THR A 164 6.29 -11.92 9.30
N VAL A 165 6.17 -11.95 7.98
CA VAL A 165 6.58 -10.84 7.11
C VAL A 165 5.43 -9.85 6.97
N VAL A 166 5.73 -8.58 7.22
CA VAL A 166 4.82 -7.44 7.12
C VAL A 166 5.34 -6.53 6.04
N SER A 167 4.50 -6.18 5.07
CA SER A 167 4.80 -5.10 4.13
C SER A 167 4.66 -3.78 4.87
N VAL A 168 5.63 -2.88 4.74
CA VAL A 168 5.57 -1.53 5.30
C VAL A 168 5.91 -0.51 4.21
N HIS A 169 5.20 0.61 4.23
CA HIS A 169 5.53 1.80 3.47
C HIS A 169 6.26 2.77 4.40
N GLN A 170 7.36 3.35 3.95
CA GLN A 170 8.09 4.32 4.75
C GLN A 170 8.32 5.58 3.95
N THR A 171 8.14 6.72 4.61
CA THR A 171 8.54 8.01 4.10
C THR A 171 9.53 8.61 5.07
N SER A 172 10.67 9.07 4.57
CA SER A 172 11.64 9.84 5.35
C SER A 172 11.86 11.17 4.67
N TRP A 173 11.97 12.24 5.45
CA TRP A 173 12.15 13.60 4.94
C TRP A 173 13.45 14.19 5.45
N ILE A 174 14.01 15.11 4.68
CA ILE A 174 15.08 16.00 5.11
C ILE A 174 14.76 17.44 4.67
N LYS A 175 14.81 18.37 5.61
CA LYS A 175 14.84 19.80 5.32
C LYS A 175 16.27 20.22 5.09
N VAL A 176 16.54 20.75 3.90
CA VAL A 176 17.84 21.30 3.52
C VAL A 176 17.69 22.81 3.37
N HIS A 177 18.47 23.57 4.15
CA HIS A 177 18.44 25.02 4.12
C HIS A 177 19.83 25.59 3.83
N ASN A 178 19.97 26.31 2.72
CA ASN A 178 21.21 26.98 2.36
C ASN A 178 21.37 28.26 3.16
N THR A 179 22.29 28.27 4.13
CA THR A 179 22.54 29.43 4.99
C THR A 179 23.53 30.44 4.38
N GLY A 180 24.06 30.16 3.19
CA GLY A 180 25.07 30.98 2.53
C GLY A 180 26.48 30.74 3.09
N MET A 181 27.38 31.67 2.83
CA MET A 181 28.74 31.66 3.37
C MET A 181 28.71 31.99 4.87
N GLU A 182 29.52 31.27 5.63
CA GLU A 182 29.65 31.43 7.08
C GLU A 182 29.74 32.92 7.49
N GLY A 183 28.87 33.33 8.43
CA GLY A 183 28.89 34.66 9.05
C GLY A 183 28.43 35.82 8.16
N SER A 184 28.12 35.61 6.88
CA SER A 184 27.75 36.71 5.97
C SER A 184 26.25 36.78 5.63
N GLY A 185 25.54 35.64 5.67
CA GLY A 185 24.18 35.52 5.12
C GLY A 185 24.09 35.82 3.62
N GLN A 186 25.24 36.00 2.95
CA GLN A 186 25.38 36.11 1.51
C GLN A 186 25.87 34.76 0.99
N GLY A 187 25.49 34.38 -0.21
CA GLY A 187 26.04 33.19 -0.84
C GLY A 187 25.49 33.05 -2.24
N GLU A 188 25.87 31.95 -2.90
CA GLU A 188 25.43 31.68 -4.26
C GLU A 188 24.35 30.59 -4.27
N LEU A 189 23.70 30.45 -5.41
CA LEU A 189 22.83 29.33 -5.66
C LEU A 189 23.64 28.03 -5.58
N MET A 190 23.16 27.04 -4.81
CA MET A 190 23.67 25.67 -4.90
C MET A 190 22.70 24.81 -5.68
N THR A 191 23.18 23.67 -6.17
CA THR A 191 22.34 22.72 -6.90
C THR A 191 22.43 21.34 -6.25
N LEU A 192 21.29 20.72 -6.01
CA LEU A 192 21.20 19.32 -5.60
C LEU A 192 20.90 18.48 -6.84
N HIS A 193 21.80 17.56 -7.15
CA HIS A 193 21.61 16.57 -8.21
C HIS A 193 20.96 15.32 -7.60
N VAL A 194 19.79 14.92 -8.13
CA VAL A 194 19.10 13.70 -7.69
C VAL A 194 19.85 12.49 -8.20
N VAL A 195 20.45 11.72 -7.30
CA VAL A 195 21.12 10.46 -7.61
C VAL A 195 20.17 9.28 -7.43
N ASN A 196 19.38 9.28 -6.35
CA ASN A 196 18.44 8.22 -5.98
C ASN A 196 19.04 6.80 -6.09
N SER A 197 20.28 6.62 -5.62
CA SER A 197 20.95 5.33 -5.72
C SER A 197 20.18 4.25 -4.94
N PRO A 198 19.94 3.05 -5.50
CA PRO A 198 19.25 1.97 -4.79
C PRO A 198 19.95 1.55 -3.49
N ASP A 199 21.28 1.74 -3.43
CA ASP A 199 22.11 1.43 -2.26
C ASP A 199 22.18 2.59 -1.25
N ALA A 200 21.57 3.74 -1.52
CA ALA A 200 21.55 4.87 -0.60
C ALA A 200 20.69 4.60 0.65
N VAL A 201 19.76 3.64 0.58
CA VAL A 201 18.86 3.29 1.69
C VAL A 201 19.02 1.81 2.01
N LYS A 202 19.55 1.52 3.19
CA LYS A 202 19.94 0.18 3.62
C LYS A 202 19.32 -0.15 4.98
N MET A 203 19.12 -1.43 5.25
CA MET A 203 18.64 -1.97 6.52
C MET A 203 19.66 -2.94 7.11
N ASN A 204 19.81 -2.94 8.43
CA ASN A 204 20.57 -3.92 9.18
C ASN A 204 19.77 -4.46 10.38
N PRO A 205 19.47 -5.77 10.47
CA PRO A 205 19.74 -6.79 9.45
C PRO A 205 19.04 -6.46 8.12
N PRO A 206 19.44 -7.07 6.99
CA PRO A 206 18.74 -6.84 5.73
C PRO A 206 17.25 -7.18 5.85
N ALA A 207 16.39 -6.33 5.28
CA ALA A 207 14.97 -6.61 5.11
C ALA A 207 14.77 -7.83 4.19
N GLU A 208 13.58 -8.45 4.24
CA GLU A 208 13.26 -9.60 3.38
C GLU A 208 13.21 -9.20 1.92
N SER A 209 12.66 -8.00 1.63
CA SER A 209 12.69 -7.40 0.31
C SER A 209 12.55 -5.88 0.37
N LYS A 210 12.98 -5.23 -0.72
CA LYS A 210 12.82 -3.80 -1.02
C LYS A 210 12.07 -3.69 -2.34
N ALA A 211 10.82 -3.24 -2.32
CA ALA A 211 9.97 -3.28 -3.50
C ALA A 211 10.14 -2.04 -4.40
N ASN A 212 10.31 -0.86 -3.81
CA ASN A 212 10.56 0.38 -4.53
C ASN A 212 11.47 1.32 -3.74
N GLN A 213 11.96 2.37 -4.40
CA GLN A 213 12.56 3.54 -3.78
C GLN A 213 12.39 4.71 -4.74
N HIS A 214 11.92 5.84 -4.26
CA HIS A 214 11.90 7.06 -5.06
C HIS A 214 12.06 8.30 -4.20
N CYS A 215 12.58 9.36 -4.81
CA CYS A 215 12.74 10.66 -4.18
C CYS A 215 11.61 11.60 -4.61
N THR A 216 11.20 12.48 -3.72
CA THR A 216 10.37 13.64 -4.06
C THR A 216 10.97 14.93 -3.52
N VAL A 217 10.53 16.06 -4.07
CA VAL A 217 10.95 17.41 -3.66
C VAL A 217 9.71 18.22 -3.40
N ASP A 218 9.57 18.70 -2.17
CA ASP A 218 8.37 19.39 -1.69
C ASP A 218 7.07 18.58 -1.93
N GLY A 219 7.18 17.23 -1.92
CA GLY A 219 6.08 16.29 -2.17
C GLY A 219 5.87 15.89 -3.63
N ASP A 220 6.59 16.47 -4.59
CA ASP A 220 6.48 16.15 -6.01
C ASP A 220 7.58 15.16 -6.45
N PRO A 221 7.24 13.98 -7.00
CA PRO A 221 8.22 12.99 -7.44
C PRO A 221 9.23 13.57 -8.42
N VAL A 222 10.51 13.22 -8.26
CA VAL A 222 11.59 13.68 -9.12
C VAL A 222 12.35 12.51 -9.74
N ASP A 223 12.64 12.64 -11.04
CA ASP A 223 13.43 11.66 -11.77
C ASP A 223 14.92 11.76 -11.37
N GLU A 224 15.63 10.64 -11.49
CA GLU A 224 17.10 10.62 -11.43
C GLU A 224 17.71 11.65 -12.40
N CYS A 225 18.86 12.19 -12.02
CA CYS A 225 19.58 13.26 -12.71
C CYS A 225 18.88 14.63 -12.74
N THR A 226 17.72 14.80 -12.10
CA THR A 226 17.11 16.11 -11.91
C THR A 226 18.03 17.04 -11.12
N GLN A 227 18.10 18.30 -11.52
CA GLN A 227 18.85 19.34 -10.84
C GLN A 227 17.88 20.25 -10.07
N ILE A 228 18.04 20.33 -8.76
CA ILE A 228 17.18 21.10 -7.87
C ILE A 228 17.96 22.33 -7.41
N GLU A 229 17.45 23.51 -7.73
CA GLU A 229 18.02 24.76 -7.26
C GLU A 229 17.77 24.94 -5.75
N LEU A 230 18.82 25.27 -5.01
CA LEU A 230 18.79 25.58 -3.58
C LEU A 230 19.33 27.00 -3.34
N PRO A 231 18.49 28.04 -3.54
CA PRO A 231 18.90 29.43 -3.31
C PRO A 231 19.26 29.70 -1.85
N VAL A 232 20.07 30.72 -1.62
CA VAL A 232 20.43 31.16 -0.25
C VAL A 232 19.18 31.59 0.52
N CYS A 233 19.15 31.22 1.79
CA CYS A 233 18.05 31.42 2.73
C CYS A 233 16.72 30.75 2.32
N VAL A 234 16.76 29.78 1.40
CA VAL A 234 15.60 28.96 1.04
C VAL A 234 15.75 27.57 1.63
N THR A 235 14.66 27.07 2.21
CA THR A 235 14.55 25.68 2.65
C THR A 235 13.83 24.87 1.57
N LYS A 236 14.37 23.69 1.27
CA LYS A 236 13.71 22.65 0.49
C LYS A 236 13.41 21.46 1.39
N THR A 237 12.25 20.86 1.21
CA THR A 237 11.96 19.55 1.80
C THR A 237 12.23 18.51 0.73
N LEU A 238 13.15 17.60 0.99
CA LEU A 238 13.38 16.44 0.17
C LEU A 238 12.85 15.24 0.93
N ASP A 239 12.44 14.21 0.21
CA ASP A 239 11.98 12.98 0.84
C ASP A 239 12.33 11.76 0.00
N MET A 240 12.25 10.63 0.69
CA MET A 240 12.49 9.31 0.15
C MET A 240 11.39 8.40 0.66
N GLU A 241 10.69 7.80 -0.30
CA GLU A 241 9.68 6.78 -0.07
C GLU A 241 10.25 5.42 -0.44
N VAL A 242 10.00 4.42 0.42
CA VAL A 242 10.50 3.07 0.26
C VAL A 242 9.54 2.05 0.86
N ASP A 243 9.23 1.01 0.07
CA ASP A 243 8.45 -0.14 0.51
C ASP A 243 9.37 -1.30 0.89
N TRP A 244 9.16 -1.84 2.08
CA TRP A 244 9.91 -2.99 2.59
C TRP A 244 8.99 -4.15 2.98
N GLU A 245 9.59 -5.34 3.04
CA GLU A 245 9.07 -6.48 3.78
C GLU A 245 9.93 -6.72 5.02
N LEU A 246 9.36 -6.52 6.20
CA LEU A 246 10.04 -6.64 7.50
C LEU A 246 9.47 -7.81 8.30
N LYS A 247 10.28 -8.41 9.19
CA LYS A 247 9.82 -9.46 10.11
C LYS A 247 9.32 -8.87 11.41
N ILE A 248 8.15 -9.33 11.86
CA ILE A 248 7.61 -9.02 13.20
C ILE A 248 8.63 -9.39 14.28
N CYS A 249 8.75 -8.52 15.28
CA CYS A 249 9.63 -8.60 16.44
C CYS A 249 11.14 -8.58 16.09
N THR A 250 11.52 -8.09 14.91
CA THR A 250 12.92 -7.85 14.55
C THR A 250 13.25 -6.36 14.64
N ASN A 251 14.35 -6.01 15.32
CA ASN A 251 14.86 -4.65 15.35
C ASN A 251 15.72 -4.39 14.12
N TYR A 252 15.37 -3.37 13.36
CA TYR A 252 16.12 -2.90 12.20
C TYR A 252 16.79 -1.57 12.50
N THR A 253 17.99 -1.38 11.95
CA THR A 253 18.62 -0.07 11.80
C THR A 253 18.59 0.28 10.32
N LYS A 254 17.85 1.33 9.98
CA LYS A 254 17.80 1.90 8.63
C LYS A 254 18.85 3.00 8.52
N THR A 255 19.67 2.94 7.49
CA THR A 255 20.63 4.00 7.13
C THR A 255 20.18 4.64 5.83
N ILE A 256 20.09 5.97 5.82
CA ILE A 256 19.83 6.77 4.63
C ILE A 256 21.02 7.67 4.35
N ASN A 257 21.68 7.46 3.22
CA ASN A 257 22.77 8.27 2.72
C ASN A 257 22.20 9.50 1.98
N TRP A 258 21.89 10.55 2.73
CA TRP A 258 21.12 11.69 2.23
C TRP A 258 21.89 12.55 1.24
N ILE A 259 23.04 13.09 1.66
CA ILE A 259 23.76 14.16 0.95
C ILE A 259 25.21 13.75 0.70
N GLY A 260 25.66 13.78 -0.55
CA GLY A 260 27.08 13.72 -0.92
C GLY A 260 27.67 15.08 -1.29
N TYR A 261 29.00 15.22 -1.22
CA TYR A 261 29.71 16.41 -1.69
C TYR A 261 31.09 16.07 -2.26
N PRO A 262 31.33 16.23 -3.57
CA PRO A 262 30.63 15.47 -4.58
C PRO A 262 31.04 13.98 -4.58
N SER A 263 30.00 13.13 -4.61
CA SER A 263 29.92 11.73 -5.09
C SER A 263 30.79 10.60 -4.46
N PRO A 264 30.29 9.93 -3.41
CA PRO A 264 30.12 8.48 -3.45
C PRO A 264 28.89 8.08 -4.30
N LEU A 265 28.85 6.82 -4.77
CA LEU A 265 27.78 6.34 -5.68
C LEU A 265 26.48 5.93 -4.96
N ASP A 266 26.50 5.84 -3.64
CA ASP A 266 25.39 5.33 -2.81
C ASP A 266 24.75 6.45 -1.99
N ILE A 267 24.28 7.51 -2.65
CA ILE A 267 23.58 8.67 -2.04
C ILE A 267 22.24 8.94 -2.74
N LEU A 268 21.35 9.68 -2.04
CA LEU A 268 20.10 10.17 -2.61
C LEU A 268 20.29 11.47 -3.39
N PHE A 269 21.01 12.44 -2.82
CA PHE A 269 21.25 13.75 -3.43
C PHE A 269 22.73 14.13 -3.36
N ASP A 270 23.26 14.66 -4.44
CA ASP A 270 24.65 15.13 -4.53
C ASP A 270 24.69 16.66 -4.61
N LEU A 271 25.49 17.30 -3.76
CA LEU A 271 25.71 18.73 -3.81
C LEU A 271 26.64 19.06 -4.99
N THR A 272 26.04 19.58 -6.05
CA THR A 272 26.74 20.04 -7.26
C THR A 272 26.72 21.57 -7.35
N GLY A 273 27.75 22.14 -7.96
CA GLY A 273 27.88 23.60 -8.05
C GLY A 273 28.07 24.32 -6.71
N ALA A 274 28.38 23.58 -5.65
CA ALA A 274 28.60 24.12 -4.32
C ALA A 274 29.83 25.05 -4.28
N VAL A 275 29.65 26.22 -3.67
CA VAL A 275 30.73 27.18 -3.47
C VAL A 275 31.50 26.83 -2.20
N PRO A 276 32.85 26.93 -2.20
CA PRO A 276 33.61 26.77 -0.98
C PRO A 276 33.12 27.70 0.13
N TRP A 277 33.13 27.19 1.36
CA TRP A 277 32.73 27.90 2.59
C TRP A 277 31.23 28.18 2.72
N GLN A 278 30.42 27.65 1.80
CA GLN A 278 28.98 27.64 1.97
C GLN A 278 28.56 26.64 3.05
N THR A 279 27.50 26.98 3.76
CA THR A 279 26.94 26.21 4.85
C THR A 279 25.50 25.84 4.55
N ILE A 280 25.08 24.67 5.01
CA ILE A 280 23.68 24.26 5.02
C ILE A 280 23.31 23.68 6.38
N THR A 281 22.03 23.80 6.72
CA THR A 281 21.47 23.11 7.88
C THR A 281 20.53 22.01 7.45
N LEU A 282 20.57 20.91 8.18
CA LEU A 282 19.83 19.68 7.93
C LEU A 282 18.99 19.30 9.16
N VAL A 283 17.75 18.91 8.91
CA VAL A 283 16.84 18.29 9.88
C VAL A 283 16.11 17.16 9.17
N THR A 284 16.00 15.99 9.79
CA THR A 284 15.40 14.81 9.18
C THR A 284 14.42 14.13 10.14
N TRP A 285 13.42 13.45 9.59
CA TRP A 285 12.45 12.65 10.33
C TRP A 285 11.89 11.58 9.39
N GLY A 286 11.10 10.66 9.91
CA GLY A 286 10.48 9.61 9.12
C GLY A 286 9.24 9.04 9.77
N CYS A 287 8.40 8.43 8.94
CA CYS A 287 7.21 7.70 9.30
C CYS A 287 7.24 6.30 8.68
N ILE A 288 6.53 5.37 9.31
CA ILE A 288 6.32 4.00 8.85
C ILE A 288 4.83 3.69 8.90
N GLU A 289 4.29 3.07 7.86
CA GLU A 289 2.89 2.64 7.79
C GLU A 289 2.84 1.14 7.45
N VAL A 290 1.99 0.39 8.14
CA VAL A 290 1.80 -1.03 7.84
C VAL A 290 0.92 -1.25 6.62
N GLY A 291 1.30 -2.23 5.79
CA GLY A 291 0.65 -2.52 4.53
C GLY A 291 -0.66 -3.29 4.66
N GLN A 292 -1.28 -3.57 3.51
CA GLN A 292 -2.52 -4.33 3.45
C GLN A 292 -2.34 -5.72 4.08
N GLY A 293 -3.30 -6.12 4.91
CA GLY A 293 -3.26 -7.38 5.67
C GLY A 293 -3.14 -7.14 7.17
N PHE A 294 -2.69 -5.94 7.55
CA PHE A 294 -2.32 -5.57 8.90
C PHE A 294 -3.13 -4.37 9.37
N GLU A 295 -3.30 -4.25 10.68
CA GLU A 295 -3.90 -3.10 11.35
C GLU A 295 -2.91 -2.61 12.41
N ASP A 296 -2.55 -1.33 12.32
CA ASP A 296 -1.71 -0.68 13.33
C ASP A 296 -2.52 -0.40 14.60
N THR A 297 -1.97 -0.82 15.73
CA THR A 297 -2.61 -0.69 17.04
C THR A 297 -2.24 0.59 17.78
N ASP A 298 -1.16 1.29 17.40
CA ASP A 298 -0.73 2.55 18.02
C ASP A 298 -0.16 3.54 16.97
N PRO A 299 -1.02 4.08 16.08
CA PRO A 299 -0.59 4.95 14.98
C PRO A 299 0.05 6.28 15.41
N ASP A 300 0.05 6.60 16.71
CA ASP A 300 0.67 7.81 17.25
C ASP A 300 2.21 7.68 17.33
N ASN A 301 2.76 6.47 17.22
CA ASN A 301 4.20 6.18 17.33
C ASN A 301 4.88 5.91 15.96
N ASP A 302 4.09 5.85 14.90
CA ASP A 302 4.48 5.60 13.50
C ASP A 302 5.46 6.63 12.94
N CYS A 303 5.53 7.82 13.54
CA CYS A 303 6.38 8.92 13.09
C CYS A 303 7.35 9.36 14.20
N CYS A 304 8.63 9.49 13.86
CA CYS A 304 9.60 10.06 14.77
C CYS A 304 9.60 11.60 14.75
N LEU A 305 10.04 12.19 15.85
CA LEU A 305 10.29 13.63 15.92
C LEU A 305 11.43 14.05 15.00
N GLU A 306 11.45 15.33 14.64
CA GLU A 306 12.59 15.95 13.94
C GLU A 306 13.91 15.69 14.68
N SER A 307 14.93 15.33 13.92
CA SER A 307 16.29 15.20 14.40
C SER A 307 16.78 16.51 15.04
N HIS A 308 17.86 16.43 15.80
CA HIS A 308 18.61 17.63 16.10
C HIS A 308 19.16 18.25 14.81
N LEU A 309 19.31 19.58 14.82
CA LEU A 309 19.86 20.35 13.70
C LEU A 309 21.33 19.95 13.48
N LEU A 310 21.67 19.62 12.25
CA LEU A 310 23.05 19.43 11.80
C LEU A 310 23.44 20.57 10.87
N THR A 311 24.52 21.28 11.19
CA THR A 311 25.12 22.30 10.30
C THR A 311 26.37 21.71 9.67
N ILE A 312 26.41 21.72 8.34
CA ILE A 312 27.58 21.32 7.57
C ILE A 312 28.10 22.49 6.74
N GLY A 313 29.40 22.48 6.45
CA GLY A 313 30.08 23.44 5.59
C GLY A 313 30.91 22.72 4.52
N LEU A 314 31.12 23.36 3.39
CA LEU A 314 31.75 22.75 2.22
C LEU A 314 33.18 23.29 2.03
N LEU A 315 34.19 22.41 2.06
CA LEU A 315 35.59 22.80 1.82
C LEU A 315 35.91 22.79 0.32
N PRO A 316 36.78 23.69 -0.17
CA PRO A 316 37.21 23.66 -1.56
C PRO A 316 37.89 22.33 -1.91
N PRO A 317 37.77 21.86 -3.16
CA PRO A 317 38.58 20.74 -3.63
C PRO A 317 40.08 21.04 -3.53
N PRO A 318 40.90 20.02 -3.22
CA PRO A 318 42.35 20.16 -3.07
C PRO A 318 43.07 20.56 -4.36
#